data_AF-A0A2K3KNI0-F1
#
_entry.id   AF-A0A2K3KNI0-F1
#
_cell.length_a   1.000
_cell.length_b   1.000
_cell.length_c   1.000
_cell.angle_alpha   90.00
_cell.angle_beta   90.00
_cell.angle_gamma   90.00
#
_symmetry.space_group_name_H-M   'P 1'
#
loop_
_entity.id
_entity.type
_entity.pdbx_description
1 polymer ?
#
loop_
_entity_poly.entity_id
_entity_poly.type
_entity_poly.pdbx_seq_one_letter_code
_entity_poly.pdbx_strand_id
1 'polypeptide(L)'
;MPNVSTASEQLRANEQSVEANFEMVYAHFDEVMTEIFVIDNLADNDRRQPIVNYLENPTGVTERKVKYRALSYTIIGNELFKKTPEGVLLKCLSENEAYIAIFNVHSGACGAHQAGHKMKWLLFRQGLYWPSMLKDCIEYAKG
;
A
#
# COMPACT_ATOMS: atom_id res chain seq x y z
N MET A 1 -45.65 7.71 -17.49
CA MET A 1 -44.45 6.86 -17.69
C MET A 1 -43.29 7.53 -16.96
N PRO A 2 -42.56 6.85 -16.04
CA PRO A 2 -41.42 7.49 -15.39
C PRO A 2 -40.29 7.68 -16.41
N ASN A 3 -39.70 8.88 -16.40
CA ASN A 3 -38.75 9.38 -17.40
C ASN A 3 -37.39 8.69 -17.27
N VAL A 4 -36.92 8.03 -18.34
CA VAL A 4 -35.65 7.29 -18.39
C VAL A 4 -34.43 8.19 -18.19
N SER A 5 -34.55 9.51 -18.43
CA SER A 5 -33.50 10.51 -18.23
C SER A 5 -33.03 10.64 -16.77
N THR A 6 -33.92 10.39 -15.82
CA THR A 6 -33.67 10.63 -14.39
C THR A 6 -32.82 9.54 -13.73
N ALA A 7 -32.85 8.30 -14.27
CA ALA A 7 -32.15 7.17 -13.66
C ALA A 7 -30.64 7.16 -13.98
N SER A 8 -30.26 7.58 -15.20
CA SER A 8 -28.85 7.68 -15.61
C SER A 8 -28.14 8.84 -14.93
N GLU A 9 -28.83 9.95 -14.70
CA GLU A 9 -28.33 11.09 -13.92
C GLU A 9 -28.13 10.74 -12.45
N GLN A 10 -29.05 9.98 -11.84
CA GLN A 10 -28.91 9.47 -10.48
C GLN A 10 -27.77 8.44 -10.34
N LEU A 11 -27.59 7.55 -11.32
CA LEU A 11 -26.46 6.62 -11.35
C LEU A 11 -25.13 7.36 -11.44
N ARG A 12 -25.00 8.34 -12.35
CA ARG A 12 -23.79 9.18 -12.46
C ARG A 12 -23.52 9.98 -11.19
N ALA A 13 -24.55 10.55 -10.57
CA ALA A 13 -24.41 11.28 -9.31
C ALA A 13 -23.98 10.37 -8.15
N ASN A 14 -24.46 9.13 -8.12
CA ASN A 14 -23.99 8.12 -7.16
C ASN A 14 -22.55 7.70 -7.44
N GLU A 15 -22.17 7.46 -8.69
CA GLU A 15 -20.79 7.13 -9.07
C GLU A 15 -19.82 8.26 -8.71
N GLN A 16 -20.15 9.51 -9.04
CA GLN A 16 -19.36 10.69 -8.63
C GLN A 16 -19.31 10.88 -7.12
N SER A 17 -20.37 10.56 -6.38
CA SER A 17 -20.37 10.61 -4.92
C SER A 17 -19.50 9.52 -4.32
N VAL A 18 -19.50 8.32 -4.90
CA VAL A 18 -18.59 7.23 -4.51
C VAL A 18 -17.14 7.61 -4.80
N GLU A 19 -16.87 8.23 -5.94
CA GLU A 19 -15.54 8.66 -6.35
C GLU A 19 -15.03 9.86 -5.52
N ALA A 20 -15.89 10.82 -5.17
CA ALA A 20 -15.53 11.91 -4.27
C ALA A 20 -15.28 11.44 -2.82
N ASN A 21 -16.09 10.49 -2.33
CA ASN A 21 -15.85 9.85 -1.02
C ASN A 21 -14.55 9.05 -1.02
N PHE A 22 -14.20 8.43 -2.15
CA PHE A 22 -12.92 7.77 -2.35
C PHE A 22 -11.77 8.76 -2.29
N GLU A 23 -11.81 9.84 -3.09
CA GLU A 23 -10.78 10.89 -3.11
C GLU A 23 -10.59 11.57 -1.73
N MET A 24 -11.67 11.80 -0.97
CA MET A 24 -11.56 12.33 0.40
C MET A 24 -10.90 11.36 1.39
N VAL A 25 -11.24 10.06 1.33
CA VAL A 25 -10.57 9.03 2.13
C VAL A 25 -9.09 8.92 1.73
N TYR A 26 -8.76 9.12 0.46
CA TYR A 26 -7.39 9.17 -0.05
C TYR A 26 -6.61 10.38 0.46
N ALA A 27 -7.18 11.59 0.43
CA ALA A 27 -6.52 12.79 0.92
C ALA A 27 -6.24 12.74 2.44
N HIS A 28 -7.20 12.24 3.22
CA HIS A 28 -7.00 12.04 4.67
C HIS A 28 -5.93 10.98 4.95
N PHE A 29 -5.83 9.97 4.09
CA PHE A 29 -4.80 8.93 4.17
C PHE A 29 -3.40 9.46 3.83
N ASP A 30 -3.27 10.32 2.81
CA ASP A 30 -1.99 10.92 2.40
C ASP A 30 -1.39 11.83 3.49
N GLU A 31 -2.22 12.61 4.21
CA GLU A 31 -1.75 13.44 5.33
C GLU A 31 -1.24 12.61 6.51
N VAL A 32 -1.96 11.55 6.91
CA VAL A 32 -1.61 10.73 8.08
C VAL A 32 -0.36 9.87 7.84
N MET A 33 -0.11 9.52 6.59
CA MET A 33 0.95 8.58 6.22
C MET A 33 2.31 9.27 5.98
N THR A 34 2.34 10.57 5.66
CA THR A 34 3.59 11.26 5.29
C THR A 34 4.66 11.34 6.41
N GLU A 35 4.29 11.23 7.69
CA GLU A 35 5.24 11.31 8.81
C GLU A 35 5.74 9.95 9.35
N ILE A 36 5.21 8.81 8.88
CA ILE A 36 5.37 7.50 9.57
C ILE A 36 6.50 6.60 8.97
N PHE A 37 7.10 6.93 7.82
CA PHE A 37 7.76 5.92 6.96
C PHE A 37 9.31 5.97 6.80
N VAL A 38 10.04 6.58 7.73
CA VAL A 38 11.49 6.76 7.60
C VAL A 38 12.30 5.50 7.93
N ILE A 39 13.35 5.17 7.16
CA ILE A 39 14.21 4.00 7.38
C ILE A 39 15.17 4.13 8.58
N ASP A 40 15.37 5.33 9.14
CA ASP A 40 16.26 5.52 10.30
C ASP A 40 15.75 4.82 11.57
N ASN A 41 14.48 4.40 11.60
CA ASN A 41 13.83 3.76 12.74
C ASN A 41 13.40 2.32 12.45
N LEU A 42 14.07 1.62 11.53
CA LEU A 42 13.83 0.20 11.33
C LEU A 42 14.16 -0.58 12.62
N ALA A 43 13.20 -1.37 13.10
CA ALA A 43 13.48 -2.29 14.19
C ALA A 43 14.52 -3.34 13.74
N ASP A 44 15.34 -3.84 14.67
CA ASP A 44 16.39 -4.83 14.38
C ASP A 44 15.87 -6.10 13.68
N ASN A 45 14.61 -6.44 13.92
CA ASN A 45 13.93 -7.58 13.31
C ASN A 45 13.11 -7.22 12.06
N ASP A 46 13.13 -5.97 11.60
CA ASP A 46 12.43 -5.56 10.40
C ASP A 46 13.03 -6.28 9.17
N ARG A 47 12.18 -7.01 8.46
CA ARG A 47 12.53 -7.73 7.23
C ARG A 47 13.08 -6.83 6.11
N ARG A 48 12.91 -5.51 6.19
CA ARG A 48 13.52 -4.51 5.30
C ARG A 48 15.02 -4.34 5.56
N GLN A 49 15.49 -4.59 6.79
CA GLN A 49 16.87 -4.33 7.22
C GLN A 49 17.93 -4.99 6.33
N PRO A 50 17.83 -6.28 5.94
CA PRO A 50 18.86 -6.89 5.10
C PRO A 50 18.95 -6.25 3.72
N ILE A 51 17.84 -5.72 3.20
CA ILE A 51 17.80 -5.04 1.90
C ILE A 51 18.43 -3.65 2.06
N VAL A 52 18.03 -2.89 3.08
CA VAL A 52 18.59 -1.55 3.35
C VAL A 52 20.10 -1.62 3.57
N ASN A 53 20.57 -2.49 4.45
CA ASN A 53 22.00 -2.67 4.73
C ASN A 53 22.81 -2.98 3.45
N TYR A 54 22.25 -3.79 2.55
CA TYR A 54 22.89 -4.11 1.27
C TYR A 54 22.88 -2.93 0.30
N LEU A 55 21.81 -2.15 0.24
CA LEU A 55 21.73 -0.98 -0.64
C LEU A 55 22.66 0.15 -0.17
N GLU A 56 22.83 0.32 1.13
CA GLU A 56 23.76 1.29 1.72
C GLU A 56 25.23 0.83 1.62
N ASN A 57 25.48 -0.47 1.79
CA ASN A 57 26.82 -1.06 1.66
C ASN A 57 26.85 -2.30 0.77
N PRO A 58 26.81 -2.14 -0.57
CA PRO A 58 26.71 -3.25 -1.51
C PRO A 58 27.97 -4.13 -1.60
N THR A 59 29.08 -3.66 -1.02
CA THR A 59 30.38 -4.36 -1.04
C THR A 59 30.52 -5.40 0.08
N GLY A 60 29.62 -5.40 1.06
CA GLY A 60 29.65 -6.32 2.19
C GLY A 60 29.40 -7.79 1.84
N VAL A 61 29.77 -8.67 2.78
CA VAL A 61 29.36 -10.07 2.75
C VAL A 61 27.86 -10.12 3.00
N THR A 62 27.11 -10.60 2.02
CA THR A 62 25.65 -10.65 2.07
C THR A 62 25.17 -11.86 1.29
N GLU A 63 24.15 -12.54 1.80
CA GLU A 63 23.56 -13.70 1.14
C GLU A 63 23.11 -13.38 -0.28
N ARG A 64 23.38 -14.29 -1.22
CA ARG A 64 23.00 -14.15 -2.63
C ARG A 64 21.50 -13.84 -2.81
N LYS A 65 20.64 -14.41 -1.97
CA LYS A 65 19.19 -14.18 -1.99
C LYS A 65 18.82 -12.72 -1.65
N VAL A 66 19.52 -12.08 -0.72
CA VAL A 66 19.32 -10.66 -0.39
C VAL A 66 19.74 -9.80 -1.57
N LYS A 67 20.91 -10.06 -2.17
CA LYS A 67 21.40 -9.33 -3.35
C LYS A 67 20.38 -9.35 -4.49
N TYR A 68 19.84 -10.54 -4.81
CA TYR A 68 18.81 -10.67 -5.85
C TYR A 68 17.53 -9.92 -5.53
N ARG A 69 17.04 -9.97 -4.28
CA ARG A 69 15.85 -9.22 -3.89
C ARG A 69 16.08 -7.72 -4.05
N ALA A 70 17.22 -7.22 -3.59
CA ALA A 70 17.58 -5.81 -3.60
C ALA A 70 17.63 -5.19 -5.01
N LEU A 71 17.83 -5.98 -6.07
CA LEU A 71 17.73 -5.50 -7.46
C LEU A 71 16.38 -4.85 -7.79
N SER A 72 15.33 -5.21 -7.05
CA SER A 72 13.99 -4.65 -7.21
C SER A 72 13.68 -3.52 -6.22
N TYR A 73 14.67 -3.00 -5.49
CA TYR A 73 14.48 -1.95 -4.49
C TYR A 73 15.45 -0.78 -4.70
N THR A 74 15.09 0.37 -4.14
CA THR A 74 15.93 1.57 -4.11
C THR A 74 15.62 2.40 -2.86
N ILE A 75 16.58 3.20 -2.40
CA ILE A 75 16.39 4.14 -1.28
C ILE A 75 16.32 5.55 -1.85
N ILE A 76 15.30 6.33 -1.48
CA ILE A 76 15.12 7.73 -1.88
C ILE A 76 14.71 8.51 -0.64
N GLY A 77 15.43 9.61 -0.32
CA GLY A 77 15.01 10.52 0.76
C GLY A 77 14.80 9.83 2.11
N ASN A 78 15.56 8.78 2.38
CA ASN A 78 15.44 7.95 3.58
C ASN A 78 14.20 7.05 3.68
N GLU A 79 13.67 6.64 2.52
CA GLU A 79 12.57 5.71 2.40
C GLU A 79 12.95 4.56 1.44
N LEU A 80 12.51 3.34 1.77
CA LEU A 80 12.74 2.18 0.91
C LEU A 80 11.59 2.01 -0.08
N PHE A 81 11.90 1.94 -1.36
CA PHE A 81 10.93 1.69 -2.43
C PHE A 81 11.17 0.36 -3.12
N LYS A 82 10.10 -0.31 -3.49
CA LYS A 82 10.11 -1.45 -4.41
C LYS A 82 9.75 -0.98 -5.81
N LYS A 83 10.58 -1.32 -6.78
CA LYS A 83 10.32 -1.16 -8.21
C LYS A 83 9.49 -2.33 -8.73
N THR A 84 8.38 -2.03 -9.40
CA THR A 84 7.59 -3.02 -10.15
C THR A 84 8.25 -3.31 -11.51
N PRO A 85 7.90 -4.42 -12.19
CA PRO A 85 8.36 -4.68 -13.55
C PRO A 85 8.04 -3.53 -14.53
N GLU A 86 6.94 -2.83 -14.31
CA GLU A 86 6.48 -1.67 -15.09
C GLU A 86 7.24 -0.38 -14.72
N GLY A 87 8.13 -0.43 -13.72
CA GLY A 87 8.95 0.70 -13.30
C GLY A 87 8.31 1.62 -12.26
N VAL A 88 7.12 1.29 -11.75
CA VAL A 88 6.45 2.05 -10.69
C VAL A 88 7.19 1.83 -9.37
N LEU A 89 7.32 2.88 -8.57
CA LEU A 89 7.92 2.82 -7.23
C LEU A 89 6.82 2.74 -6.17
N LEU A 90 6.93 1.75 -5.30
CA LEU A 90 6.01 1.54 -4.18
C LEU A 90 6.79 1.63 -2.87
N LYS A 91 6.35 2.49 -1.98
CA LYS A 91 6.92 2.66 -0.63
C LYS A 91 6.75 1.38 0.17
N CYS A 92 7.85 0.88 0.70
CA CYS A 92 7.90 -0.39 1.43
C CYS A 92 7.62 -0.16 2.90
N LEU A 93 6.61 -0.83 3.42
CA LEU A 93 6.17 -0.64 4.80
C LEU A 93 6.80 -1.64 5.78
N SER A 94 6.97 -1.23 7.04
CA SER A 94 7.16 -2.15 8.19
C SER A 94 5.88 -2.94 8.44
N GLU A 95 5.95 -3.91 9.35
CA GLU A 95 4.77 -4.62 9.83
C GLU A 95 3.78 -3.68 10.54
N ASN A 96 4.27 -2.76 11.38
CA ASN A 96 3.43 -1.78 12.08
C ASN A 96 2.76 -0.80 11.09
N GLU A 97 3.54 -0.25 10.16
CA GLU A 97 3.03 0.62 9.09
C GLU A 97 1.97 -0.10 8.23
N ALA A 98 2.24 -1.36 7.86
CA ALA A 98 1.30 -2.18 7.10
C ALA A 98 -0.01 -2.40 7.86
N TYR A 99 0.05 -2.67 9.16
CA TYR A 99 -1.14 -2.83 10.00
C TYR A 99 -2.00 -1.55 10.03
N ILE A 100 -1.38 -0.39 10.24
CA ILE A 100 -2.07 0.91 10.21
C ILE A 100 -2.72 1.15 8.85
N ALA A 101 -1.99 0.86 7.76
CA ALA A 101 -2.50 1.03 6.40
C ALA A 101 -3.74 0.14 6.14
N ILE A 102 -3.68 -1.13 6.54
CA ILE A 102 -4.79 -2.08 6.42
C ILE A 102 -6.00 -1.62 7.25
N PHE A 103 -5.80 -1.21 8.50
CA PHE A 103 -6.86 -0.72 9.39
C PHE A 103 -7.63 0.45 8.77
N ASN A 104 -6.89 1.43 8.24
CA ASN A 104 -7.49 2.60 7.61
C ASN A 104 -8.33 2.25 6.37
N VAL A 105 -7.83 1.34 5.52
CA VAL A 105 -8.54 0.93 4.30
C VAL A 105 -9.71 -0.02 4.57
N HIS A 106 -9.64 -0.82 5.65
CA HIS A 106 -10.72 -1.74 6.02
C HIS A 106 -12.03 -0.99 6.33
N SER A 107 -11.92 0.16 7.00
CA SER A 107 -13.07 1.01 7.38
C SER A 107 -13.88 1.51 6.18
N GLY A 108 -13.27 1.57 4.98
CA GLY A 108 -13.94 1.92 3.72
C GLY A 108 -14.31 0.73 2.82
N ALA A 109 -13.96 -0.50 3.19
CA ALA A 109 -14.02 -1.68 2.31
C ALA A 109 -15.12 -2.70 2.67
N CYS A 110 -15.98 -2.43 3.66
CA CYS A 110 -16.98 -3.39 4.16
C CYS A 110 -17.83 -4.06 3.06
N GLY A 111 -17.97 -5.40 3.16
CA GLY A 111 -19.15 -6.12 2.65
C GLY A 111 -18.99 -7.14 1.50
N ALA A 112 -17.81 -7.65 1.15
CA ALA A 112 -17.70 -8.59 0.02
C ALA A 112 -16.64 -9.70 0.19
N HIS A 113 -16.88 -10.84 -0.48
CA HIS A 113 -15.93 -11.95 -0.64
C HIS A 113 -14.55 -11.52 -1.21
N GLN A 114 -14.52 -10.36 -1.88
CA GLN A 114 -13.31 -9.78 -2.49
C GLN A 114 -12.68 -8.66 -1.64
N ALA A 115 -13.07 -8.51 -0.38
CA ALA A 115 -12.58 -7.43 0.50
C ALA A 115 -11.04 -7.38 0.57
N GLY A 116 -10.36 -8.51 0.78
CA GLY A 116 -8.88 -8.54 0.82
C GLY A 116 -8.21 -8.11 -0.50
N HIS A 117 -8.76 -8.53 -1.64
CA HIS A 117 -8.26 -8.11 -2.95
C HIS A 117 -8.49 -6.62 -3.22
N LYS A 118 -9.68 -6.12 -2.85
CA LYS A 118 -10.02 -4.69 -2.94
C LYS A 118 -9.08 -3.87 -2.06
N MET A 119 -8.87 -4.27 -0.80
CA MET A 119 -7.96 -3.58 0.12
C MET A 119 -6.54 -3.51 -0.44
N LYS A 120 -5.98 -4.65 -0.91
CA LYS A 120 -4.67 -4.67 -1.57
C LYS A 120 -4.61 -3.69 -2.74
N TRP A 121 -5.63 -3.66 -3.60
CA TRP A 121 -5.67 -2.75 -4.74
C TRP A 121 -5.65 -1.28 -4.32
N LEU A 122 -6.39 -0.92 -3.28
CA LEU A 122 -6.41 0.45 -2.74
C LEU A 122 -5.04 0.89 -2.24
N LEU A 123 -4.41 0.04 -1.42
CA LEU A 123 -3.07 0.27 -0.88
C LEU A 123 -2.01 0.37 -1.99
N PHE A 124 -2.11 -0.48 -3.00
CA PHE A 124 -1.18 -0.45 -4.14
C PHE A 124 -1.37 0.81 -4.99
N ARG A 125 -2.61 1.30 -5.14
CA ARG A 125 -2.90 2.58 -5.81
C ARG A 125 -2.37 3.78 -5.03
N GLN A 126 -2.28 3.67 -3.71
CA GLN A 126 -1.60 4.64 -2.84
C GLN A 126 -0.07 4.51 -2.86
N GLY A 127 0.48 3.62 -3.70
CA GLY A 127 1.91 3.44 -3.83
C GLY A 127 2.54 2.70 -2.65
N LEU A 128 1.79 1.88 -1.91
CA LEU A 128 2.30 1.14 -0.76
C LEU A 128 2.64 -0.31 -1.12
N TYR A 129 3.56 -0.93 -0.38
CA TYR A 129 3.95 -2.32 -0.59
C TYR A 129 4.49 -3.02 0.67
N TRP A 130 4.14 -4.30 0.79
CA TRP A 130 4.91 -5.28 1.55
C TRP A 130 4.72 -6.71 0.99
N PRO A 131 5.65 -7.66 1.24
CA PRO A 131 5.61 -9.00 0.65
C PRO A 131 4.36 -9.82 0.95
N SER A 132 3.80 -9.72 2.17
CA SER A 132 2.61 -10.46 2.61
C SER A 132 1.30 -9.71 2.39
N MET A 133 1.31 -8.55 1.71
CA MET A 133 0.16 -7.63 1.60
C MET A 133 -1.18 -8.29 1.28
N LEU A 134 -1.24 -9.13 0.26
CA LEU A 134 -2.50 -9.78 -0.09
C LEU A 134 -2.97 -10.74 1.01
N LYS A 135 -2.06 -11.50 1.60
CA LYS A 135 -2.38 -12.44 2.69
C LYS A 135 -2.93 -11.66 3.88
N ASP A 136 -2.24 -10.61 4.31
CA ASP A 136 -2.61 -9.82 5.47
C ASP A 136 -3.95 -9.10 5.25
N CYS A 137 -4.20 -8.57 4.05
CA CYS A 137 -5.50 -8.00 3.70
C CYS A 137 -6.63 -9.04 3.72
N ILE A 138 -6.38 -10.26 3.23
CA ILE A 138 -7.36 -11.35 3.26
C ILE A 138 -7.63 -11.80 4.69
N GLU A 139 -6.60 -11.95 5.52
CA GLU A 139 -6.73 -12.34 6.92
C GLU A 139 -7.49 -11.29 7.71
N TYR A 140 -7.13 -10.01 7.56
CA TYR A 140 -7.81 -8.91 8.22
C TYR A 140 -9.29 -8.79 7.81
N ALA A 141 -9.60 -9.03 6.52
CA ALA A 141 -10.97 -8.96 6.02
C ALA A 141 -11.89 -10.08 6.53
N LYS A 142 -11.34 -11.17 7.10
CA LYS A 142 -12.13 -12.31 7.61
C LYS A 142 -12.74 -12.05 9.00
N GLY A 143 -12.23 -11.07 9.75
CA GLY A 143 -12.61 -10.81 11.15
C GLY A 143 -11.87 -11.71 12.12
#